data_AF-A0A1H3MQ84-F1
#
_entry.id   AF-A0A1H3MQ84-F1
#
_cell.length_a   1.000
_cell.length_b   1.000
_cell.length_c   1.000
_cell.angle_alpha   90.00
_cell.angle_beta   90.00
_cell.angle_gamma   90.00
#
_symmetry.space_group_name_H-M   'P 1'
#
loop_
_entity.id
_entity.type
_entity.pdbx_description
1 polymer ?
#
loop_
_entity_poly.entity_id
_entity_poly.type
_entity_poly.pdbx_seq_one_letter_code
_entity_poly.pdbx_strand_id
1 'polypeptide(L)' 'MNKERFDNLKDLIIKKQDELNKFLESENVNKSKALELSLELDKLIYEFYVYKNQAN' A
#
# COMPACT_ATOMS: atom_id res chain seq x y z
N MET A 1 -14.87 -13.22 -11.66
CA MET A 1 -14.36 -11.87 -11.34
C MET A 1 -13.13 -12.05 -10.45
N ASN A 2 -12.00 -11.41 -10.82
CA ASN A 2 -10.67 -12.03 -10.76
C ASN A 2 -10.01 -12.04 -9.37
N LYS A 3 -9.93 -13.22 -8.76
CA LYS A 3 -9.03 -13.55 -7.63
C LYS A 3 -7.61 -13.02 -7.86
N GLU A 4 -7.14 -13.10 -9.11
CA GLU A 4 -5.86 -12.57 -9.56
C GLU A 4 -5.70 -11.05 -9.31
N ARG A 5 -6.75 -10.24 -9.48
CA ARG A 5 -6.69 -8.79 -9.21
C ARG A 5 -6.57 -8.51 -7.70
N PHE A 6 -7.22 -9.31 -6.88
CA PHE A 6 -7.17 -9.22 -5.43
C PHE A 6 -5.79 -9.61 -4.89
N ASP A 7 -5.23 -10.72 -5.38
CA ASP A 7 -3.89 -11.18 -5.01
C ASP A 7 -2.82 -10.17 -5.48
N ASN A 8 -2.94 -9.62 -6.69
CA ASN A 8 -2.05 -8.56 -7.19
C ASN A 8 -2.08 -7.29 -6.32
N LEU A 9 -3.25 -6.89 -5.82
CA LEU A 9 -3.41 -5.72 -4.97
C LEU A 9 -2.77 -5.95 -3.59
N LYS A 10 -2.91 -7.16 -3.05
CA LYS A 10 -2.26 -7.56 -1.79
C LYS A 10 -0.75 -7.51 -1.91
N ASP A 11 -0.19 -8.04 -2.99
CA ASP A 11 1.25 -8.01 -3.25
C ASP A 11 1.77 -6.58 -3.44
N LEU A 12 0.98 -5.71 -4.07
CA LEU A 12 1.30 -4.30 -4.24
C LEU A 12 1.35 -3.57 -2.89
N ILE A 13 0.38 -3.82 -2.00
CA ILE A 13 0.37 -3.27 -0.64
C ILE A 13 1.64 -3.67 0.12
N ILE A 14 2.00 -4.97 0.08
CA ILE A 14 3.20 -5.48 0.78
C ILE A 14 4.46 -4.78 0.26
N LYS A 15 4.63 -4.70 -1.07
CA LYS A 15 5.78 -4.02 -1.68
C LYS A 15 5.85 -2.54 -1.28
N LYS A 16 4.70 -1.86 -1.25
CA LYS A 16 4.62 -0.44 -0.90
C LYS A 16 4.91 -0.19 0.59
N GLN A 17 4.46 -1.10 1.45
CA GLN A 17 4.79 -1.10 2.88
C GLN A 17 6.30 -1.29 3.10
N ASP A 18 6.93 -2.22 2.39
CA ASP A 18 8.38 -2.42 2.45
C ASP A 18 9.17 -1.21 1.94
N GLU A 19 8.70 -0.55 0.87
CA GLU A 19 9.28 0.68 0.35
C GLU A 19 9.24 1.80 1.41
N LEU A 20 8.08 1.99 2.04
CA LEU A 20 7.91 2.99 3.09
C LEU A 20 8.78 2.68 4.31
N ASN A 21 8.83 1.42 4.77
CA ASN A 21 9.67 1.03 5.90
C ASN A 21 11.15 1.32 5.64
N LYS A 22 11.67 0.90 4.47
CA LYS A 22 13.05 1.19 4.07
C LYS A 22 13.32 2.69 3.95
N PHE A 23 12.34 3.45 3.49
CA PHE A 23 12.46 4.91 3.40
C PHE A 23 12.55 5.55 4.79
N LEU A 24 11.77 5.05 5.75
CA LEU A 24 11.76 5.53 7.14
C LEU A 24 13.00 5.11 7.94
N GLU A 25 13.66 4.02 7.56
CA GLU A 25 14.95 3.59 8.14
C GLU A 25 16.14 4.48 7.74
N SER A 26 15.97 5.39 6.77
CA SER A 26 17.03 6.31 6.35
C SER A 26 17.34 7.35 7.43
N GLU A 27 18.62 7.65 7.68
CA GLU A 27 19.05 8.66 8.67
C GLU A 27 18.48 10.07 8.40
N ASN A 28 18.16 10.39 7.13
CA ASN A 28 17.64 11.70 6.73
C ASN A 28 16.30 11.58 6.00
N VAL A 29 15.27 11.14 6.72
CA VAL A 29 13.91 11.01 6.19
C VAL A 29 13.34 12.38 5.76
N ASN A 30 12.99 12.50 4.49
CA ASN A 30 12.17 13.61 4.02
C ASN A 30 10.69 13.36 4.41
N LYS A 31 10.19 14.14 5.37
CA LYS A 31 8.84 14.00 5.92
C LYS A 31 7.73 14.16 4.87
N SER A 32 7.88 15.05 3.90
CA SER A 32 6.87 15.23 2.84
C SER A 32 6.77 13.96 1.98
N LYS A 33 7.92 13.40 1.61
CA LYS A 33 7.96 12.15 0.83
C LYS A 33 7.46 10.94 1.63
N ALA A 34 7.74 10.89 2.93
CA ALA A 34 7.17 9.86 3.81
C ALA A 34 5.65 9.93 3.87
N LEU A 35 5.09 11.14 3.94
CA LEU A 35 3.65 11.36 3.93
C LEU A 35 3.02 10.95 2.59
N GLU A 36 3.64 11.31 1.47
CA GLU A 36 3.18 10.89 0.14
C GLU A 36 3.11 9.37 0.02
N LEU A 37 4.18 8.66 0.41
CA LEU A 37 4.23 7.19 0.42
C LEU A 37 3.17 6.58 1.35
N SER A 38 2.95 7.17 2.52
CA SER A 38 1.90 6.73 3.45
C SER A 38 0.50 6.87 2.85
N LEU A 39 0.21 8.00 2.19
CA LEU A 39 -1.09 8.23 1.55
C LEU A 39 -1.33 7.29 0.36
N GLU A 40 -0.28 6.96 -0.39
CA GLU A 40 -0.36 5.97 -1.46
C GLU A 40 -0.66 4.56 -0.90
N LEU A 41 0.00 4.17 0.19
CA LEU A 41 -0.26 2.90 0.86
C LEU A 41 -1.71 2.83 1.38
N ASP A 42 -2.20 3.89 2.03
CA ASP A 42 -3.57 3.96 2.54
C ASP A 42 -4.62 3.82 1.43
N LYS A 43 -4.39 4.44 0.26
CA LYS A 43 -5.28 4.28 -0.91
C LYS A 43 -5.35 2.83 -1.36
N LEU A 44 -4.21 2.14 -1.45
CA LEU A 44 -4.17 0.73 -1.85
C LEU A 44 -4.89 -0.16 -0.84
N ILE A 45 -4.69 0.09 0.46
CA ILE A 45 -5.40 -0.62 1.53
C ILE A 45 -6.91 -0.38 1.43
N TYR A 46 -7.33 0.86 1.21
CA TYR A 46 -8.73 1.19 1.03
C TYR A 46 -9.35 0.45 -0.16
N GLU A 47 -8.68 0.47 -1.33
CA GLU A 47 -9.12 -0.27 -2.50
C GLU A 47 -9.26 -1.77 -2.19
N PHE A 48 -8.32 -2.35 -1.45
CA PHE A 48 -8.37 -3.75 -1.05
C PHE A 48 -9.58 -4.08 -0.18
N TYR A 49 -9.91 -3.21 0.79
CA TYR A 49 -11.10 -3.38 1.61
C TYR A 49 -12.39 -3.21 0.81
N VAL A 50 -12.45 -2.25 -0.12
CA VAL A 50 -13.60 -2.10 -1.02
C VAL A 50 -13.80 -3.37 -1.86
N TYR A 51 -12.73 -3.90 -2.46
CA TYR A 51 -12.80 -5.18 -3.19
C TYR A 51 -13.25 -6.34 -2.31
N LYS A 52 -12.72 -6.45 -1.09
CA LYS A 52 -13.10 -7.49 -0.13
C LYS A 52 -14.58 -7.41 0.23
N ASN A 53 -15.11 -6.20 0.44
CA ASN A 53 -16.51 -5.99 0.83
C ASN A 53 -17.49 -6.14 -0.34
N GLN A 54 -17.05 -5.96 -1.58
CA GLN A 54 -17.86 -6.22 -2.78
C GLN A 54 -17.86 -7.69 -3.22
N ALA A 55 -16.90 -8.49 -2.73
CA ALA A 55 -16.77 -9.92 -3.02
C ALA A 55 -17.50 -10.82 -2.01
N ASN A 56 -18.00 -10.25 -0.90
CA ASN A 56 -18.90 -10.90 0.05
C ASN A 56 -20.36 -10.63 -0.33
#